data_AF-A0A537KYK1-F1
#
_entry.id   AF-A0A537KYK1-F1
#
_cell.length_a   1.000
_cell.length_b   1.000
_cell.length_c   1.000
_cell.angle_alpha   90.00
_cell.angle_beta   90.00
_cell.angle_gamma   90.00
#
_symmetry.space_group_name_H-M   'P 1'
#
loop_
_entity.id
_entity.type
_entity.pdbx_description
1 polymer ?
#
loop_
_entity_poly.entity_id
_entity_poly.type
_entity_poly.pdbx_seq_one_letter_code
_entity_poly.pdbx_strand_id
1 'polypeptide(L)'
;MDFVYDLAALDQTELDATRQAILSALEDYAPTADVRQGAIHDLVLELNAVLAQLIQEQVNKAESALGVLALDDASTADPAAVDAVLADYGVKRRVATPAAGSAQVVLSAFMPVTIQAGAVFTAGGQSYQSVSTFQARTSPSLVSLPTDRLITQLSSTRWVFTIDLVCAVTGSAGALPAGAQLTPASPPANFVECYSRESFSGGQDQETNASLVARLQAGAAVKSPGNRTSLEGMVRTFIPEALHVSATGAGDAAMLRDKHGLFPGATGGKCDLYLRYQGAYEESTLTVTATLNSKVGAVGTWQVGLTRDQAAGLYEVKKALLPTQAFSATGFAISYDARGVDVSGESWPPDLASPLEATYSSYQTVVVRFADTITDVTSVSTGATASYVLVLRRMPKIKELQAWFSAAERRPLASDLLIKSPVPVFSAVSFDLVLPVSAPTPDASAVKAAVASAVAGQGFSARLSASLVASGARAVSPLAAVDNVALSGRLRKPDGTNVSLSGSQSLAITPDAANMTTADTVIFFLVSADVTYTLVRV
;
A
#
# COMPACT_ATOMS: atom_id res chain seq x y z
N MET A 1 18.33 30.43 -26.10
CA MET A 1 18.20 29.11 -26.73
C MET A 1 18.72 29.28 -28.14
N ASP A 2 19.91 28.75 -28.41
CA ASP A 2 20.39 28.63 -29.79
C ASP A 2 19.70 27.40 -30.39
N PHE A 3 18.76 27.65 -31.30
CA PHE A 3 18.06 26.60 -32.04
C PHE A 3 18.97 26.13 -33.18
N VAL A 4 19.93 25.28 -32.87
CA VAL A 4 20.70 24.56 -33.88
C VAL A 4 19.92 23.28 -34.19
N TYR A 5 19.20 23.27 -35.31
CA TYR A 5 18.51 22.08 -35.81
C TYR A 5 19.47 21.26 -36.67
N ASP A 6 19.59 19.96 -36.38
CA ASP A 6 20.37 19.03 -37.19
C ASP A 6 19.50 18.52 -38.34
N LEU A 7 19.61 19.16 -39.50
CA LEU A 7 18.85 18.81 -40.70
C LEU A 7 19.26 17.45 -41.30
N ALA A 8 20.43 16.92 -40.92
CA ALA A 8 20.91 15.63 -41.40
C ALA A 8 20.35 14.45 -40.61
N ALA A 9 19.68 14.71 -39.48
CA ALA A 9 19.10 13.70 -38.61
C ALA A 9 17.61 13.39 -38.89
N LEU A 10 17.01 14.02 -39.91
CA LEU A 10 15.61 13.77 -40.30
C LEU A 10 15.44 12.33 -40.82
N ASP A 11 14.28 11.71 -40.52
CA ASP A 11 13.95 10.40 -41.06
C ASP A 11 13.83 10.47 -42.60
N GLN A 12 14.66 9.67 -43.28
CA GLN A 12 14.76 9.72 -44.73
C GLN A 12 13.48 9.23 -45.43
N THR A 13 12.75 8.29 -44.82
CA THR A 13 11.51 7.74 -45.38
C THR A 13 10.40 8.78 -45.33
N GLU A 14 10.29 9.49 -44.22
CA GLU A 14 9.30 10.56 -44.06
C GLU A 14 9.65 11.77 -44.94
N LEU A 15 10.94 12.13 -45.03
CA LEU A 15 11.41 13.18 -45.91
C LEU A 15 11.08 12.90 -47.38
N ASP A 16 11.29 11.67 -47.85
CA ASP A 16 10.98 11.27 -49.22
C ASP A 16 9.47 11.29 -49.49
N ALA A 17 8.63 10.95 -48.51
CA ALA A 17 7.18 11.05 -48.62
C ALA A 17 6.71 12.52 -48.68
N THR A 18 7.25 13.38 -47.83
CA THR A 18 6.98 14.83 -47.84
C THR A 18 7.42 15.45 -49.17
N ARG A 19 8.56 15.02 -49.72
CA ARG A 19 9.04 15.42 -51.04
C ARG A 19 8.04 15.07 -52.14
N GLN A 20 7.53 13.83 -52.15
CA GLN A 20 6.54 13.38 -53.13
C GLN A 20 5.21 14.16 -53.02
N ALA A 21 4.76 14.47 -51.81
CA ALA A 21 3.54 15.25 -51.60
C ALA A 21 3.66 16.68 -52.15
N ILE A 22 4.79 17.35 -51.90
CA ILE A 22 5.08 18.70 -52.42
C ILE A 22 5.23 18.66 -53.95
N LEU A 23 5.90 17.64 -54.50
CA LEU A 23 6.02 17.44 -55.94
C LEU A 23 4.66 17.31 -56.61
N SER A 24 3.78 16.47 -56.06
CA SER A 24 2.42 16.29 -56.59
C SER A 24 1.61 17.59 -56.55
N ALA A 25 1.71 18.36 -55.45
CA ALA A 25 1.02 19.64 -55.33
C ALA A 25 1.55 20.68 -56.33
N LEU A 26 2.84 20.65 -56.64
CA LEU A 26 3.47 21.54 -57.63
C LEU A 26 3.10 21.15 -59.07
N GLU A 27 3.05 19.85 -59.39
CA GLU A 27 2.58 19.37 -60.71
C GLU A 27 1.11 19.77 -60.95
N ASP A 28 0.28 19.74 -59.91
CA ASP A 28 -1.14 20.17 -59.99
C ASP A 28 -1.29 21.70 -60.15
N TYR A 29 -0.53 22.49 -59.39
CA TYR A 29 -0.64 23.95 -59.41
C TYR A 29 0.00 24.58 -60.65
N ALA A 30 1.14 24.04 -61.10
CA ALA A 30 1.94 24.59 -62.20
C ALA A 30 2.33 23.49 -63.20
N PRO A 31 1.36 22.95 -63.99
CA PRO A 31 1.58 21.81 -64.88
C PRO A 31 2.55 22.09 -66.05
N THR A 32 2.88 23.36 -66.30
CA THR A 32 3.83 23.77 -67.35
C THR A 32 5.27 23.93 -66.86
N ALA A 33 5.50 23.87 -65.55
CA ALA A 33 6.83 23.93 -64.97
C ALA A 33 7.49 22.53 -65.01
N ASP A 34 8.74 22.46 -65.46
CA ASP A 34 9.53 21.23 -65.34
C ASP A 34 10.03 21.09 -63.90
N VAL A 35 9.25 20.38 -63.10
CA VAL A 35 9.53 20.12 -61.68
C VAL A 35 10.19 18.77 -61.45
N ARG A 36 10.43 17.98 -62.50
CA ARG A 36 10.99 16.63 -62.37
C ARG A 36 12.50 16.61 -62.27
N GLN A 37 13.16 17.61 -62.86
CA GLN A 37 14.63 17.72 -62.91
C GLN A 37 15.07 19.20 -62.97
N GLY A 38 16.31 19.49 -62.58
CA GLY A 38 16.91 20.81 -62.69
C GLY A 38 16.73 21.70 -61.46
N ALA A 39 17.05 22.99 -61.58
CA ALA A 39 17.20 23.88 -60.42
C ALA A 39 15.95 24.03 -59.54
N ILE A 40 14.75 23.92 -60.12
CA ILE A 40 13.49 23.97 -59.36
C ILE A 40 13.34 22.70 -58.50
N HIS A 41 13.68 21.54 -59.06
CA HIS A 41 13.67 20.28 -58.32
C HIS A 41 14.79 20.26 -57.27
N ASP A 42 16.04 20.50 -57.68
CA ASP A 42 17.21 20.21 -56.84
C ASP A 42 17.47 21.25 -55.75
N LEU A 43 17.06 22.51 -55.95
CA LEU A 43 17.28 23.58 -54.97
C LEU A 43 16.00 23.97 -54.26
N VAL A 44 14.91 24.18 -54.99
CA VAL A 44 13.68 24.73 -54.39
C VAL A 44 12.88 23.62 -53.72
N LEU A 45 12.62 22.52 -54.42
CA LEU A 45 11.79 21.43 -53.91
C LEU A 45 12.52 20.67 -52.78
N GLU A 46 13.79 20.33 -52.96
CA GLU A 46 14.60 19.66 -51.92
C GLU A 46 14.69 20.47 -50.61
N LEU A 47 15.08 21.75 -50.68
CA LEU A 47 15.19 22.57 -49.48
C LEU A 47 13.82 22.78 -48.81
N ASN A 48 12.75 22.94 -49.61
CA ASN A 48 11.40 23.09 -49.07
C ASN A 48 10.91 21.80 -48.40
N ALA A 49 11.21 20.62 -48.96
CA ALA A 49 10.87 19.33 -48.36
C ALA A 49 11.58 19.13 -47.01
N VAL A 50 12.87 19.47 -46.93
CA VAL A 50 13.65 19.40 -45.69
C VAL A 50 13.07 20.32 -44.60
N LEU A 51 12.76 21.57 -44.94
CA LEU A 51 12.18 22.52 -43.99
C LEU A 51 10.76 22.14 -43.59
N ALA A 52 9.93 21.67 -44.52
CA ALA A 52 8.57 21.23 -44.25
C ALA A 52 8.57 20.00 -43.33
N GLN A 53 9.46 19.04 -43.56
CA GLN A 53 9.59 17.86 -42.70
C GLN A 53 10.05 18.25 -41.29
N LEU A 54 11.03 19.17 -41.16
CA LEU A 54 11.45 19.67 -39.86
C LEU A 54 10.26 20.33 -39.12
N ILE A 55 9.49 21.19 -39.78
CA ILE A 55 8.32 21.83 -39.19
C ILE A 55 7.30 20.78 -38.77
N GLN A 56 7.03 19.78 -39.61
CA GLN A 56 6.09 18.71 -39.30
C GLN A 56 6.56 17.91 -38.08
N GLU A 57 7.84 17.58 -37.97
CA GLU A 57 8.39 16.87 -36.81
C GLU A 57 8.27 17.71 -35.54
N GLN A 58 8.52 19.02 -35.61
CA GLN A 58 8.34 19.93 -34.46
C GLN A 58 6.87 20.11 -34.08
N VAL A 59 5.97 20.20 -35.05
CA VAL A 59 4.52 20.25 -34.81
C VAL A 59 4.05 18.95 -34.18
N ASN A 60 4.45 17.79 -34.72
CA ASN A 60 4.12 16.49 -34.15
C ASN A 60 4.67 16.35 -32.72
N LYS A 61 5.90 16.82 -32.46
CA LYS A 61 6.48 16.88 -31.11
C LYS A 61 5.67 17.79 -30.18
N ALA A 62 5.28 18.98 -30.63
CA ALA A 62 4.46 19.90 -29.85
C ALA A 62 3.04 19.35 -29.60
N GLU A 63 2.40 18.76 -30.60
CA GLU A 63 1.10 18.09 -30.48
C GLU A 63 1.17 16.89 -29.53
N SER A 64 2.25 16.09 -29.61
CA SER A 64 2.49 14.97 -28.70
C SER A 64 2.72 15.42 -27.26
N ALA A 65 3.29 16.62 -27.06
CA ALA A 65 3.50 17.23 -25.75
C ALA A 65 2.24 17.88 -25.16
N LEU A 66 1.22 18.17 -25.98
CA LEU A 66 0.03 18.94 -25.60
C LEU A 66 -1.28 18.15 -25.69
N GLY A 67 -1.27 16.96 -26.28
CA GLY A 67 -2.48 16.17 -26.55
C GLY A 67 -2.65 14.99 -25.59
N VAL A 68 -3.83 14.87 -24.98
CA VAL A 68 -4.28 13.63 -24.33
C VAL A 68 -4.29 12.45 -25.33
N LEU A 69 -4.43 12.72 -26.64
CA LEU A 69 -4.31 11.73 -27.72
C LEU A 69 -2.93 11.06 -27.81
N ALA A 70 -1.86 11.70 -27.30
CA ALA A 70 -0.52 11.10 -27.27
C ALA A 70 -0.39 9.95 -26.25
N LEU A 71 -1.42 9.73 -25.42
CA LEU A 71 -1.45 8.70 -24.37
C LEU A 71 -2.10 7.39 -24.83
N ASP A 72 -2.45 7.25 -26.11
CA ASP A 72 -3.16 6.08 -26.65
C ASP A 72 -2.35 4.77 -26.49
N ASP A 73 -1.02 4.85 -26.43
CA ASP A 73 -0.15 3.79 -25.90
C ASP A 73 0.70 4.29 -24.72
N ALA A 74 0.06 4.42 -23.56
CA ALA A 74 0.71 4.81 -22.32
C ALA A 74 1.92 3.91 -21.95
N SER A 75 2.01 2.67 -22.44
CA SER A 75 3.07 1.74 -22.05
C SER A 75 4.41 2.04 -22.71
N THR A 76 4.41 2.72 -23.86
CA THR A 76 5.61 3.05 -24.64
C THR A 76 5.93 4.55 -24.66
N ALA A 77 5.00 5.40 -24.22
CA ALA A 77 5.18 6.85 -24.15
C ALA A 77 6.30 7.28 -23.19
N ASP A 78 7.01 8.36 -23.55
CA ASP A 78 8.05 8.98 -22.71
C ASP A 78 7.44 9.46 -21.38
N PRO A 79 7.93 8.98 -20.21
CA PRO A 79 7.40 9.37 -18.90
C PRO A 79 7.36 10.88 -18.65
N ALA A 80 8.33 11.64 -19.16
CA ALA A 80 8.36 13.09 -18.98
C ALA A 80 7.24 13.82 -19.73
N ALA A 81 6.91 13.37 -20.95
CA ALA A 81 5.79 13.89 -21.72
C ALA A 81 4.45 13.55 -21.06
N VAL A 82 4.29 12.31 -20.58
CA VAL A 82 3.08 11.87 -19.85
C VAL A 82 2.88 12.72 -18.59
N ASP A 83 3.95 12.98 -17.84
CA ASP A 83 3.90 13.80 -16.63
C ASP A 83 3.52 15.26 -16.91
N ALA A 84 4.02 15.84 -18.02
CA ALA A 84 3.69 17.19 -18.43
C ALA A 84 2.20 17.34 -18.77
N VAL A 85 1.65 16.43 -19.60
CA VAL A 85 0.22 16.45 -19.98
C VAL A 85 -0.68 16.26 -18.75
N LEU A 86 -0.34 15.33 -17.86
CA LEU A 86 -1.18 15.01 -16.70
C LEU A 86 -1.08 16.05 -15.58
N ALA A 87 0.03 16.81 -15.52
CA ALA A 87 0.17 17.92 -14.60
C ALA A 87 -0.88 19.02 -14.84
N ASP A 88 -1.30 19.25 -16.09
CA ASP A 88 -2.37 20.21 -16.43
C ASP A 88 -3.72 19.82 -15.82
N TYR A 89 -3.93 18.52 -15.57
CA TYR A 89 -5.12 17.99 -14.89
C TYR A 89 -4.92 17.83 -13.37
N GLY A 90 -3.84 18.40 -12.82
CA GLY A 90 -3.50 18.29 -11.41
C GLY A 90 -3.08 16.88 -10.97
N VAL A 91 -2.76 15.99 -11.92
CA VAL A 91 -2.29 14.64 -11.64
C VAL A 91 -0.78 14.62 -11.68
N LYS A 92 -0.17 14.25 -10.56
CA LYS A 92 1.29 14.05 -10.46
C LYS A 92 1.60 12.57 -10.26
N ARG A 93 2.67 12.11 -10.90
CA ARG A 93 3.21 10.77 -10.73
C ARG A 93 3.60 10.53 -9.29
N ARG A 94 3.22 9.38 -8.74
CA ARG A 94 3.73 8.95 -7.44
C ARG A 94 5.18 8.53 -7.58
N VAL A 95 6.03 9.22 -6.83
CA VAL A 95 7.42 8.84 -6.65
C VAL A 95 7.51 7.61 -5.76
N ALA A 96 8.54 6.79 -5.96
CA ALA A 96 8.79 5.66 -5.08
C ALA A 96 9.13 6.17 -3.67
N THR A 97 8.51 5.60 -2.65
CA THR A 97 8.77 5.92 -1.23
C THR A 97 9.50 4.76 -0.56
N PRO A 98 10.44 5.04 0.36
CA PRO A 98 11.10 3.98 1.12
C PRO A 98 10.21 3.45 2.24
N ALA A 99 10.34 2.15 2.54
CA ALA A 99 9.70 1.58 3.71
C ALA A 99 10.40 2.04 5.00
N ALA A 100 9.61 2.38 6.02
CA ALA A 100 10.09 2.83 7.31
C ALA A 100 9.43 2.05 8.45
N GLY A 101 10.14 1.93 9.57
CA GLY A 101 9.61 1.32 10.78
C GLY A 101 10.59 1.36 11.94
N SER A 102 10.11 1.01 13.12
CA SER A 102 10.94 0.90 14.31
C SER A 102 11.54 -0.50 14.48
N ALA A 103 12.76 -0.55 14.99
CA ALA A 103 13.47 -1.76 15.36
C ALA A 103 13.81 -1.76 16.86
N GLN A 104 13.86 -2.93 17.48
CA GLN A 104 14.30 -3.15 18.85
C GLN A 104 15.72 -3.67 18.85
N VAL A 105 16.61 -2.97 19.55
CA VAL A 105 18.00 -3.38 19.77
C VAL A 105 18.12 -3.93 21.18
N VAL A 106 18.58 -5.18 21.28
CA VAL A 106 18.77 -5.89 22.55
C VAL A 106 20.23 -5.85 22.96
N LEU A 107 20.46 -5.49 24.22
CA LEU A 107 21.76 -5.36 24.86
C LEU A 107 21.95 -6.40 25.97
N SER A 108 23.20 -6.80 26.19
CA SER A 108 23.64 -7.70 27.27
C SER A 108 24.05 -6.98 28.56
N ALA A 109 23.96 -5.65 28.60
CA ALA A 109 24.26 -4.84 29.78
C ALA A 109 23.40 -3.57 29.84
N PHE A 110 23.08 -3.10 31.05
CA PHE A 110 22.40 -1.83 31.27
C PHE A 110 23.37 -0.65 31.17
N MET A 111 23.80 -0.33 29.94
CA MET A 111 24.73 0.76 29.68
C MET A 111 24.21 1.67 28.56
N PRO A 112 24.54 2.98 28.60
CA PRO A 112 24.19 3.87 27.51
C PRO A 112 24.91 3.49 26.22
N VAL A 113 24.20 3.58 25.09
CA VAL A 113 24.69 3.23 23.76
C VAL A 113 24.24 4.30 22.78
N THR A 114 25.09 4.66 21.83
CA THR A 114 24.74 5.61 20.77
C THR A 114 24.74 4.91 19.42
N ILE A 115 23.64 5.05 18.68
CA ILE A 115 23.54 4.67 17.26
C ILE A 115 23.61 5.95 16.45
N GLN A 116 24.63 6.09 15.61
CA GLN A 116 24.78 7.27 14.74
C GLN A 116 23.70 7.29 13.65
N ALA A 117 23.38 8.47 13.13
CA ALA A 117 22.58 8.60 11.91
C ALA A 117 23.30 7.91 10.73
N GLY A 118 22.53 7.26 9.85
CA GLY A 118 23.07 6.50 8.72
C GLY A 118 23.69 5.15 9.09
N ALA A 119 23.56 4.68 10.33
CA ALA A 119 23.99 3.34 10.72
C ALA A 119 23.20 2.28 9.94
N VAL A 120 23.91 1.34 9.31
CA VAL A 120 23.33 0.37 8.38
C VAL A 120 22.98 -0.93 9.11
N PHE A 121 21.76 -1.41 8.87
CA PHE A 121 21.22 -2.70 9.27
C PHE A 121 20.78 -3.47 8.02
N THR A 122 20.99 -4.78 8.00
CA THR A 122 20.63 -5.63 6.85
C THR A 122 19.57 -6.65 7.24
N ALA A 123 18.55 -6.82 6.40
CA ALA A 123 17.52 -7.84 6.52
C ALA A 123 16.87 -8.11 5.15
N GLY A 124 16.53 -9.37 4.86
CA GLY A 124 15.79 -9.72 3.63
C GLY A 124 16.49 -9.39 2.31
N GLY A 125 17.82 -9.20 2.32
CA GLY A 125 18.60 -8.73 1.17
C GLY A 125 18.61 -7.21 0.98
N GLN A 126 17.92 -6.45 1.84
CA GLN A 126 17.87 -4.99 1.82
C GLN A 126 18.70 -4.35 2.93
N SER A 127 19.05 -3.08 2.74
CA SER A 127 19.76 -2.26 3.73
C SER A 127 18.83 -1.21 4.31
N TYR A 128 18.85 -1.04 5.62
CA TYR A 128 18.06 -0.09 6.39
C TYR A 128 18.99 0.83 7.17
N GLN A 129 18.70 2.13 7.16
CA GLN A 129 19.53 3.16 7.77
C GLN A 129 18.79 3.88 8.90
N SER A 130 19.50 4.22 9.97
CA SER A 130 18.94 5.05 11.05
C SER A 130 18.68 6.48 10.57
N VAL A 131 17.47 6.98 10.83
CA VAL A 131 17.03 8.32 10.40
C VAL A 131 17.71 9.46 11.15
N SER A 132 18.21 9.18 12.35
CA SER A 132 18.84 10.15 13.24
C SER A 132 19.81 9.46 14.18
N THR A 133 20.60 10.24 14.91
CA THR A 133 21.42 9.72 16.00
C THR A 133 20.54 9.44 17.22
N PHE A 134 20.45 8.17 17.60
CA PHE A 134 19.70 7.72 18.77
C PHE A 134 20.64 7.47 19.95
N GLN A 135 20.30 8.01 21.11
CA GLN A 135 21.05 7.79 22.35
C GLN A 135 20.20 6.99 23.33
N ALA A 136 20.65 5.79 23.65
CA ALA A 136 20.02 4.92 24.63
C ALA A 136 20.39 5.42 26.05
N ARG A 137 19.38 5.77 26.85
CA ARG A 137 19.52 6.35 28.20
C ARG A 137 19.14 5.35 29.27
N THR A 138 19.85 5.37 30.39
CA THR A 138 19.63 4.51 31.56
C THR A 138 18.66 5.10 32.59
N SER A 139 18.21 6.35 32.42
CA SER A 139 17.25 6.99 33.32
C SER A 139 16.28 7.88 32.54
N PRO A 140 14.98 7.92 32.92
CA PRO A 140 14.01 8.84 32.33
C PRO A 140 14.43 10.31 32.42
N SER A 141 15.13 10.70 33.50
CA SER A 141 15.62 12.08 33.68
C SER A 141 16.69 12.51 32.68
N LEU A 142 17.30 11.55 31.97
CA LEU A 142 18.32 11.79 30.95
C LEU A 142 17.73 11.80 29.53
N VAL A 143 16.42 11.55 29.38
CA VAL A 143 15.71 11.67 28.10
C VAL A 143 15.32 13.14 27.94
N SER A 144 16.16 13.89 27.23
CA SER A 144 15.97 15.33 26.99
C SER A 144 15.66 15.64 25.54
N LEU A 145 16.09 14.78 24.61
CA LEU A 145 15.86 14.91 23.17
C LEU A 145 14.77 13.96 22.69
N PRO A 146 14.01 14.32 21.63
CA PRO A 146 13.05 13.43 20.98
C PRO A 146 13.67 12.13 20.41
N THR A 147 14.99 12.10 20.19
CA THR A 147 15.75 10.95 19.71
C THR A 147 16.44 10.16 20.84
N ASP A 148 16.34 10.63 22.09
CA ASP A 148 16.73 9.81 23.23
C ASP A 148 15.74 8.64 23.38
N ARG A 149 16.27 7.48 23.76
CA ARG A 149 15.49 6.25 23.88
C ARG A 149 15.76 5.64 25.24
N LEU A 150 14.73 5.46 26.06
CA LEU A 150 14.89 4.87 27.38
C LEU A 150 15.16 3.37 27.24
N ILE A 151 16.21 2.88 27.90
CA ILE A 151 16.50 1.46 28.00
C ILE A 151 15.54 0.83 28.99
N THR A 152 14.88 -0.24 28.56
CA THR A 152 13.96 -1.04 29.39
C THR A 152 14.50 -2.44 29.58
N GLN A 153 14.22 -3.07 30.72
CA GLN A 153 14.68 -4.42 30.98
C GLN A 153 13.76 -5.42 30.27
N LEU A 154 14.34 -6.29 29.45
CA LEU A 154 13.63 -7.36 28.73
C LEU A 154 13.64 -8.66 29.55
N SER A 155 14.78 -9.00 30.15
CA SER A 155 14.94 -10.14 31.06
C SER A 155 16.01 -9.84 32.12
N SER A 156 16.27 -10.78 33.03
CA SER A 156 17.30 -10.60 34.09
C SER A 156 18.67 -10.19 33.55
N THR A 157 19.01 -10.56 32.31
CA THR A 157 20.32 -10.29 31.69
C THR A 157 20.23 -9.56 30.34
N ARG A 158 19.04 -9.08 29.95
CA ARG A 158 18.86 -8.41 28.65
C ARG A 158 18.07 -7.12 28.80
N TRP A 159 18.50 -6.12 28.04
CA TRP A 159 17.90 -4.78 28.01
C TRP A 159 17.56 -4.42 26.57
N VAL A 160 16.55 -3.58 26.36
CA VAL A 160 16.06 -3.23 25.03
C VAL A 160 15.74 -1.75 24.92
N PHE A 161 16.05 -1.17 23.76
CA PHE A 161 15.61 0.16 23.35
C PHE A 161 15.19 0.13 21.87
N THR A 162 14.46 1.14 21.42
CA THR A 162 13.96 1.22 20.04
C THR A 162 14.74 2.23 19.22
N ILE A 163 14.86 2.00 17.92
CA ILE A 163 15.42 2.94 16.95
C ILE A 163 14.52 2.97 15.71
N ASP A 164 14.51 4.09 14.99
CA ASP A 164 13.72 4.21 13.76
C ASP A 164 14.64 4.06 12.53
N LEU A 165 14.24 3.17 11.62
CA LEU A 165 15.01 2.79 10.44
C LEU A 165 14.20 3.03 9.16
N VAL A 166 14.90 3.39 8.08
CA VAL A 166 14.34 3.59 6.74
C VAL A 166 15.13 2.75 5.74
N CYS A 167 14.44 2.06 4.84
CA CYS A 167 15.07 1.28 3.77
C CYS A 167 15.84 2.21 2.83
N ALA A 168 17.08 1.85 2.49
CA ALA A 168 17.92 2.59 1.54
C ALA A 168 17.36 2.53 0.11
N VAL A 169 16.67 1.44 -0.22
CA VAL A 169 15.97 1.26 -1.51
C VAL A 169 14.51 1.71 -1.36
N THR A 170 14.04 2.52 -2.31
CA THR A 170 12.64 2.92 -2.41
C THR A 170 11.80 1.81 -3.06
N GLY A 171 10.53 1.70 -2.70
CA GLY A 171 9.65 0.66 -3.24
C GLY A 171 9.10 -0.33 -2.22
N SER A 172 8.22 -1.20 -2.71
CA SER A 172 7.59 -2.29 -1.97
C SER A 172 8.60 -3.37 -1.52
N ALA A 173 9.76 -3.44 -2.18
CA ALA A 173 10.86 -4.33 -1.83
C ALA A 173 11.45 -4.07 -0.43
N GLY A 174 11.28 -2.85 0.10
CA GLY A 174 11.74 -2.50 1.46
C GLY A 174 10.83 -3.02 2.58
N ALA A 175 9.65 -3.56 2.25
CA ALA A 175 8.70 -4.06 3.25
C ALA A 175 9.28 -5.21 4.05
N LEU A 176 9.35 -5.04 5.37
CA LEU A 176 9.90 -6.02 6.30
C LEU A 176 8.81 -6.45 7.28
N PRO A 177 8.54 -7.75 7.45
CA PRO A 177 7.57 -8.18 8.46
C PRO A 177 8.06 -7.84 9.85
N ALA A 178 7.14 -7.58 10.76
CA ALA A 178 7.44 -7.41 12.18
C ALA A 178 8.11 -8.68 12.76
N GLY A 179 9.10 -8.49 13.63
CA GLY A 179 9.93 -9.55 14.22
C GLY A 179 11.04 -10.10 13.33
N ALA A 180 11.24 -9.56 12.13
CA ALA A 180 12.35 -9.94 11.27
C ALA A 180 13.69 -9.54 11.91
N GLN A 181 14.66 -10.43 11.85
CA GLN A 181 16.00 -10.18 12.38
C GLN A 181 16.75 -9.16 11.50
N LEU A 182 17.32 -8.15 12.14
CA LEU A 182 18.14 -7.09 11.54
C LEU A 182 19.58 -7.25 12.01
N THR A 183 20.52 -7.29 11.07
CA THR A 183 21.95 -7.42 11.39
C THR A 183 22.67 -6.09 11.16
N PRO A 184 23.20 -5.43 12.21
CA PRO A 184 23.96 -4.18 12.05
C PRO A 184 25.29 -4.46 11.33
N ALA A 185 25.66 -3.59 10.39
CA ALA A 185 26.97 -3.64 9.73
C ALA A 185 28.12 -3.35 10.71
N SER A 186 27.88 -2.49 11.69
CA SER A 186 28.78 -2.22 12.82
C SER A 186 27.98 -2.35 14.12
N PRO A 187 28.07 -3.49 14.84
CA PRO A 187 27.31 -3.70 16.05
C PRO A 187 27.73 -2.71 17.15
N PRO A 188 26.77 -2.12 17.89
CA PRO A 188 27.08 -1.29 19.04
C PRO A 188 27.64 -2.11 20.21
N ALA A 189 28.21 -1.43 21.21
CA ALA A 189 28.68 -2.10 22.42
C ALA A 189 27.55 -2.87 23.12
N ASN A 190 27.85 -4.04 23.67
CA ASN A 190 26.91 -4.94 24.35
C ASN A 190 25.74 -5.44 23.47
N PHE A 191 25.87 -5.38 22.14
CA PHE A 191 24.83 -5.87 21.23
C PHE A 191 24.62 -7.38 21.35
N VAL A 192 23.35 -7.80 21.40
CA VAL A 192 22.95 -9.21 21.36
C VAL A 192 22.22 -9.52 20.06
N GLU A 193 21.13 -8.83 19.80
CA GLU A 193 20.28 -9.03 18.62
C GLU A 193 19.48 -7.77 18.30
N CYS A 194 19.00 -7.67 17.06
CA CYS A 194 18.06 -6.63 16.64
C CYS A 194 16.95 -7.25 15.81
N TYR A 195 15.72 -6.80 16.04
CA TYR A 195 14.57 -7.25 15.26
C TYR A 195 13.61 -6.09 15.00
N SER A 196 12.86 -6.15 13.90
CA SER A 196 11.82 -5.17 13.62
C SER A 196 10.73 -5.25 14.70
N ARG A 197 10.37 -4.09 15.27
CA ARG A 197 9.33 -4.00 16.29
C ARG A 197 7.94 -4.09 15.67
N GLU A 198 7.81 -3.50 14.50
CA GLU A 198 6.60 -3.42 13.69
C GLU A 198 6.96 -3.74 12.23
N SER A 199 5.95 -3.91 11.39
CA SER A 199 6.18 -4.12 9.97
C SER A 199 6.68 -2.82 9.36
N PHE A 200 7.79 -2.88 8.63
CA PHE A 200 8.28 -1.72 7.89
C PHE A 200 7.33 -1.52 6.73
N SER A 201 6.72 -0.33 6.68
CA SER A 201 5.62 -0.03 5.78
C SER A 201 5.82 1.34 5.13
N GLY A 202 4.89 1.76 4.27
CA GLY A 202 5.04 2.99 3.47
C GLY A 202 5.93 2.87 2.24
N GLY A 203 6.58 1.73 2.00
CA GLY A 203 7.33 1.48 0.77
C GLY A 203 6.39 1.29 -0.42
N GLN A 204 6.41 2.22 -1.38
CA GLN A 204 5.58 2.18 -2.60
C GLN A 204 6.47 2.25 -3.82
N ASP A 205 6.18 1.41 -4.82
CA ASP A 205 6.87 1.43 -6.10
C ASP A 205 6.50 2.69 -6.89
N GLN A 206 7.40 3.13 -7.77
CA GLN A 206 7.11 4.24 -8.68
C GLN A 206 5.94 3.87 -9.59
N GLU A 207 5.04 4.82 -9.77
CA GLU A 207 3.84 4.60 -10.57
C GLU A 207 4.16 4.47 -12.05
N THR A 208 3.59 3.44 -12.68
CA THR A 208 3.70 3.19 -14.12
C THR A 208 2.90 4.21 -14.92
N ASN A 209 3.26 4.43 -16.18
CA ASN A 209 2.50 5.31 -17.08
C ASN A 209 1.03 4.89 -17.20
N ALA A 210 0.77 3.58 -17.35
CA ALA A 210 -0.60 3.07 -17.46
C ALA A 210 -1.43 3.36 -16.19
N SER A 211 -0.85 3.17 -15.00
CA SER A 211 -1.51 3.50 -13.73
C SER A 211 -1.74 5.01 -13.57
N LEU A 212 -0.81 5.82 -14.05
CA LEU A 212 -0.90 7.27 -14.01
C LEU A 212 -2.01 7.80 -14.94
N VAL A 213 -2.10 7.29 -16.17
CA VAL A 213 -3.16 7.62 -17.12
C VAL A 213 -4.53 7.17 -16.60
N ALA A 214 -4.63 6.01 -15.95
CA ALA A 214 -5.88 5.55 -15.32
C ALA A 214 -6.41 6.53 -14.26
N ARG A 215 -5.53 7.34 -13.64
CA ARG A 215 -5.93 8.37 -12.67
C ARG A 215 -6.34 9.70 -13.29
N LEU A 216 -6.15 9.90 -14.60
CA LEU A 216 -6.55 11.13 -15.28
C LEU A 216 -8.02 11.48 -15.02
N GLN A 217 -8.90 10.47 -15.07
CA GLN A 217 -10.33 10.67 -14.84
C GLN A 217 -10.61 11.22 -13.43
N ALA A 218 -9.95 10.67 -12.41
CA ALA A 218 -10.05 11.17 -11.03
C ALA A 218 -9.39 12.54 -10.85
N GLY A 219 -8.34 12.84 -11.63
CA GLY A 219 -7.67 14.14 -11.69
C GLY A 219 -8.55 15.25 -12.23
N ALA A 220 -9.14 15.03 -13.41
CA ALA A 220 -10.04 15.96 -14.06
C ALA A 220 -11.40 16.11 -13.35
N ALA A 221 -11.79 15.15 -12.51
CA ALA A 221 -13.04 15.20 -11.78
C ALA A 221 -13.07 16.34 -10.74
N VAL A 222 -14.23 16.96 -10.62
CA VAL A 222 -14.56 17.90 -9.53
C VAL A 222 -14.31 17.21 -8.19
N LYS A 223 -13.65 17.90 -7.26
CA LYS A 223 -13.31 17.38 -5.92
C LYS A 223 -14.49 17.53 -4.98
N SER A 224 -15.52 16.72 -5.17
CA SER A 224 -16.74 16.74 -4.37
C SER A 224 -17.22 15.33 -3.98
N PRO A 225 -17.99 15.17 -2.89
CA PRO A 225 -18.49 13.88 -2.43
C PRO A 225 -19.73 13.41 -3.23
N GLY A 226 -19.89 13.88 -4.49
CA GLY A 226 -21.11 13.65 -5.28
C GLY A 226 -21.13 12.34 -6.06
N ASN A 227 -19.96 11.82 -6.46
CA ASN A 227 -19.83 10.54 -7.15
C ASN A 227 -18.51 9.85 -6.77
N ARG A 228 -18.34 8.58 -7.15
CA ARG A 228 -17.16 7.77 -6.78
C ARG A 228 -15.84 8.39 -7.24
N THR A 229 -15.77 8.84 -8.49
CA THR A 229 -14.57 9.42 -9.10
C THR A 229 -14.19 10.77 -8.46
N SER A 230 -15.18 11.61 -8.18
CA SER A 230 -15.02 12.89 -7.51
C SER A 230 -14.57 12.73 -6.06
N LEU A 231 -15.14 11.75 -5.35
CA LEU A 231 -14.77 11.41 -3.98
C LEU A 231 -13.37 10.81 -3.91
N GLU A 232 -13.00 9.94 -4.85
CA GLU A 232 -11.62 9.47 -5.01
C GLU A 232 -10.66 10.65 -5.25
N GLY A 233 -11.03 11.58 -6.13
CA GLY A 233 -10.28 12.81 -6.36
C GLY A 233 -10.05 13.61 -5.07
N MET A 234 -11.06 13.73 -4.20
CA MET A 234 -10.93 14.39 -2.90
C MET A 234 -9.97 13.66 -1.96
N VAL A 235 -10.08 12.34 -1.83
CA VAL A 235 -9.16 11.54 -1.00
C VAL A 235 -7.73 11.78 -1.45
N ARG A 236 -7.50 11.80 -2.76
CA ARG A 236 -6.17 11.97 -3.37
C ARG A 236 -5.58 13.37 -3.16
N THR A 237 -6.40 14.38 -2.85
CA THR A 237 -5.91 15.70 -2.42
C THR A 237 -5.25 15.64 -1.05
N PHE A 238 -5.77 14.81 -0.13
CA PHE A 238 -5.22 14.66 1.22
C PHE A 238 -4.15 13.56 1.30
N ILE A 239 -4.36 12.46 0.59
CA ILE A 239 -3.48 11.28 0.57
C ILE A 239 -3.17 10.92 -0.89
N PRO A 240 -2.25 11.65 -1.56
CA PRO A 240 -1.87 11.38 -2.95
C PRO A 240 -1.38 9.94 -3.19
N GLU A 241 -0.76 9.36 -2.17
CA GLU A 241 -0.18 8.01 -2.17
C GLU A 241 -1.18 6.88 -1.88
N ALA A 242 -2.47 7.19 -1.66
CA ALA A 242 -3.49 6.17 -1.45
C ALA A 242 -3.51 5.17 -2.62
N LEU A 243 -3.28 3.89 -2.34
CA LEU A 243 -3.15 2.88 -3.38
C LEU A 243 -4.47 2.68 -4.13
N HIS A 244 -5.56 2.35 -3.40
CA HIS A 244 -6.89 2.16 -3.97
C HIS A 244 -7.97 2.77 -3.09
N VAL A 245 -9.01 3.32 -3.72
CA VAL A 245 -10.18 3.90 -3.07
C VAL A 245 -11.43 3.31 -3.71
N SER A 246 -12.39 2.90 -2.90
CA SER A 246 -13.72 2.50 -3.36
C SER A 246 -14.77 3.18 -2.49
N ALA A 247 -15.96 3.41 -3.05
CA ALA A 247 -17.05 4.04 -2.34
C ALA A 247 -18.37 3.31 -2.64
N THR A 248 -19.10 3.00 -1.56
CA THR A 248 -20.44 2.42 -1.61
C THR A 248 -21.46 3.43 -1.13
N GLY A 249 -22.52 3.64 -1.89
CA GLY A 249 -23.57 4.62 -1.62
C GLY A 249 -24.97 4.06 -1.78
N ALA A 250 -25.93 4.95 -2.02
CA ALA A 250 -27.35 4.61 -2.09
C ALA A 250 -27.63 3.49 -3.10
N GLY A 251 -28.27 2.41 -2.64
CA GLY A 251 -28.68 1.28 -3.48
C GLY A 251 -27.58 0.25 -3.76
N ASP A 252 -26.34 0.49 -3.31
CA ASP A 252 -25.31 -0.54 -3.37
C ASP A 252 -25.61 -1.65 -2.36
N ALA A 253 -25.35 -2.91 -2.76
CA ALA A 253 -25.69 -4.06 -1.93
C ALA A 253 -24.98 -4.04 -0.56
N ALA A 254 -23.72 -3.60 -0.54
CA ALA A 254 -22.89 -3.50 0.67
C ALA A 254 -23.25 -2.33 1.58
N MET A 255 -24.08 -1.38 1.13
CA MET A 255 -24.50 -0.26 1.94
C MET A 255 -25.61 -0.72 2.90
N LEU A 256 -25.32 -0.70 4.21
CA LEU A 256 -26.29 -1.08 5.25
C LEU A 256 -26.92 0.13 5.92
N ARG A 257 -26.14 1.22 6.05
CA ARG A 257 -26.56 2.43 6.75
C ARG A 257 -27.72 3.15 6.06
N ASP A 258 -27.92 2.97 4.75
CA ASP A 258 -29.05 3.57 4.02
C ASP A 258 -30.36 2.78 4.15
N LYS A 259 -30.35 1.60 4.81
CA LYS A 259 -31.51 0.68 4.90
C LYS A 259 -32.30 0.76 6.21
N HIS A 260 -31.81 1.51 7.21
CA HIS A 260 -32.46 1.63 8.52
C HIS A 260 -33.29 2.92 8.69
N GLY A 261 -33.73 3.52 7.57
CA GLY A 261 -34.64 4.66 7.58
C GLY A 261 -36.08 4.29 7.93
N LEU A 262 -36.93 5.30 8.14
CA LEU A 262 -38.36 5.11 8.43
C LEU A 262 -39.10 4.39 7.29
N PHE A 263 -38.70 4.66 6.05
CA PHE A 263 -39.28 4.05 4.87
C PHE A 263 -38.50 2.81 4.45
N PRO A 264 -39.17 1.73 4.03
CA PRO A 264 -38.49 0.55 3.49
C PRO A 264 -37.64 0.90 2.27
N GLY A 265 -36.42 0.36 2.22
CA GLY A 265 -35.49 0.54 1.11
C GLY A 265 -34.32 1.49 1.41
N ALA A 266 -33.52 1.76 0.38
CA ALA A 266 -32.37 2.65 0.47
C ALA A 266 -32.81 4.12 0.47
N THR A 267 -32.62 4.83 1.58
CA THR A 267 -33.01 6.25 1.71
C THR A 267 -31.96 7.24 1.17
N GLY A 268 -30.78 6.75 0.79
CA GLY A 268 -29.66 7.58 0.35
C GLY A 268 -29.10 8.49 1.45
N GLY A 269 -28.32 9.50 1.04
CA GLY A 269 -27.71 10.48 1.96
C GLY A 269 -26.54 9.95 2.80
N LYS A 270 -26.10 8.71 2.58
CA LYS A 270 -24.99 8.06 3.30
C LYS A 270 -24.02 7.46 2.29
N CYS A 271 -22.74 7.44 2.63
CA CYS A 271 -21.69 6.86 1.82
C CYS A 271 -20.59 6.27 2.71
N ASP A 272 -20.16 5.06 2.38
CA ASP A 272 -19.02 4.39 3.01
C ASP A 272 -17.86 4.36 2.03
N LEU A 273 -16.70 4.87 2.46
CA LEU A 273 -15.48 4.91 1.67
C LEU A 273 -14.48 3.90 2.21
N TYR A 274 -14.00 3.02 1.33
CA TYR A 274 -12.98 2.03 1.64
C TYR A 274 -11.62 2.50 1.13
N LEU A 275 -10.66 2.65 2.04
CA LEU A 275 -9.30 3.09 1.74
C LEU A 275 -8.30 1.94 1.87
N ARG A 276 -7.63 1.60 0.77
CA ARG A 276 -6.34 0.89 0.83
C ARG A 276 -5.22 1.90 0.71
N TYR A 277 -4.59 2.22 1.84
CA TYR A 277 -3.44 3.12 1.85
C TYR A 277 -2.21 2.48 1.20
N GLN A 278 -1.94 1.22 1.54
CA GLN A 278 -0.72 0.52 1.15
C GLN A 278 -0.96 -0.94 0.72
N GLY A 279 0.05 -1.53 0.08
CA GLY A 279 -0.05 -2.89 -0.47
C GLY A 279 -0.28 -3.96 0.59
N ALA A 280 0.57 -4.01 1.61
CA ALA A 280 0.44 -4.91 2.75
C ALA A 280 -0.28 -4.24 3.93
N TYR A 281 -0.93 -5.00 4.80
CA TYR A 281 -1.41 -4.47 6.08
C TYR A 281 -0.24 -4.14 7.02
N GLU A 282 -0.47 -3.26 7.98
CA GLU A 282 0.50 -2.93 9.03
C GLU A 282 0.35 -3.92 10.19
N GLU A 283 1.46 -4.51 10.66
CA GLU A 283 1.51 -5.17 11.97
C GLU A 283 2.23 -4.24 12.97
N SER A 284 1.53 -3.82 14.03
CA SER A 284 2.10 -2.94 15.05
C SER A 284 1.80 -3.44 16.47
N THR A 285 2.58 -2.95 17.44
CA THR A 285 2.46 -3.34 18.85
C THR A 285 1.79 -2.23 19.66
N LEU A 286 0.84 -2.59 20.52
CA LEU A 286 0.24 -1.66 21.48
C LEU A 286 0.37 -2.21 22.90
N THR A 287 1.01 -1.45 23.78
CA THR A 287 1.04 -1.76 25.21
C THR A 287 -0.29 -1.39 25.85
N VAL A 288 -0.90 -2.34 26.55
CA VAL A 288 -2.23 -2.21 27.16
C VAL A 288 -2.24 -2.74 28.58
N THR A 289 -3.21 -2.30 29.35
CA THR A 289 -3.51 -2.85 30.68
C THR A 289 -4.72 -3.78 30.54
N ALA A 290 -4.52 -5.07 30.80
CA ALA A 290 -5.58 -6.07 30.78
C ALA A 290 -6.05 -6.37 32.20
N THR A 291 -7.32 -6.77 32.33
CA THR A 291 -7.95 -7.14 33.60
C THR A 291 -8.21 -8.65 33.62
N LEU A 292 -7.89 -9.31 34.73
CA LEU A 292 -8.15 -10.73 34.91
C LEU A 292 -9.66 -10.99 35.01
N ASN A 293 -10.25 -11.57 33.96
CA ASN A 293 -11.68 -11.82 33.86
C ASN A 293 -12.08 -13.12 34.58
N SER A 294 -11.30 -14.19 34.38
CA SER A 294 -11.54 -15.50 34.98
C SER A 294 -10.23 -16.27 35.12
N LYS A 295 -10.18 -17.30 35.96
CA LYS A 295 -9.02 -18.19 36.08
C LYS A 295 -9.43 -19.65 36.24
N VAL A 296 -8.61 -20.55 35.73
CA VAL A 296 -8.74 -22.01 35.89
C VAL A 296 -7.38 -22.53 36.35
N GLY A 297 -7.27 -22.87 37.64
CA GLY A 297 -5.98 -23.19 38.26
C GLY A 297 -4.99 -22.03 38.14
N ALA A 298 -3.82 -22.31 37.57
CA ALA A 298 -2.75 -21.32 37.33
C ALA A 298 -2.95 -20.47 36.07
N VAL A 299 -3.93 -20.79 35.20
CA VAL A 299 -4.15 -20.10 33.92
C VAL A 299 -5.19 -19.00 34.07
N GLY A 300 -4.81 -17.77 33.71
CA GLY A 300 -5.67 -16.60 33.76
C GLY A 300 -6.23 -16.24 32.38
N THR A 301 -7.54 -16.03 32.28
CA THR A 301 -8.17 -15.40 31.11
C THR A 301 -8.22 -13.90 31.33
N TRP A 302 -7.44 -13.17 30.54
CA TRP A 302 -7.32 -11.72 30.60
C TRP A 302 -8.22 -11.07 29.55
N GLN A 303 -8.80 -9.93 29.90
CA GLN A 303 -9.65 -9.14 29.03
C GLN A 303 -9.05 -7.74 28.86
N VAL A 304 -9.10 -7.22 27.63
CA VAL A 304 -8.72 -5.84 27.34
C VAL A 304 -9.67 -5.22 26.33
N GLY A 305 -10.03 -3.96 26.58
CA GLY A 305 -10.79 -3.12 25.66
C GLY A 305 -9.87 -2.13 24.95
N LEU A 306 -9.98 -2.07 23.63
CA LEU A 306 -9.36 -1.05 22.78
C LEU A 306 -10.39 0.03 22.50
N THR A 307 -9.99 1.28 22.75
CA THR A 307 -10.80 2.46 22.43
C THR A 307 -10.83 2.70 20.93
N ARG A 308 -11.76 3.56 20.48
CA ARG A 308 -11.88 3.96 19.07
C ARG A 308 -10.57 4.52 18.49
N ASP A 309 -9.81 5.23 19.32
CA ASP A 309 -8.53 5.82 18.93
C ASP A 309 -7.43 4.77 18.71
N GLN A 310 -7.52 3.63 19.39
CA GLN A 310 -6.57 2.54 19.32
C GLN A 310 -6.95 1.50 18.26
N ALA A 311 -8.25 1.34 17.99
CA ALA A 311 -8.79 0.33 17.10
C ALA A 311 -9.16 0.86 15.70
N ALA A 312 -8.84 2.12 15.37
CA ALA A 312 -9.10 2.68 14.06
C ALA A 312 -8.44 1.84 12.95
N GLY A 313 -9.26 1.36 12.02
CA GLY A 313 -8.80 0.52 10.89
C GLY A 313 -8.29 -0.88 11.27
N LEU A 314 -8.62 -1.36 12.48
CA LEU A 314 -8.14 -2.64 13.00
C LEU A 314 -8.87 -3.84 12.36
N TYR A 315 -8.10 -4.70 11.70
CA TYR A 315 -8.58 -5.98 11.17
C TYR A 315 -8.71 -7.05 12.25
N GLU A 316 -7.64 -7.31 12.99
CA GLU A 316 -7.61 -8.31 14.06
C GLU A 316 -6.48 -8.05 15.06
N VAL A 317 -6.67 -8.54 16.28
CA VAL A 317 -5.57 -8.71 17.24
C VAL A 317 -5.00 -10.10 16.97
N LYS A 318 -3.75 -10.17 16.49
CA LYS A 318 -3.10 -11.41 16.08
C LYS A 318 -2.73 -12.28 17.28
N LYS A 319 -2.15 -11.66 18.31
CA LYS A 319 -1.68 -12.30 19.54
C LYS A 319 -1.46 -11.28 20.65
N ALA A 320 -1.47 -11.75 21.89
CA ALA A 320 -0.99 -11.00 23.05
C ALA A 320 0.38 -11.53 23.49
N LEU A 321 1.21 -10.65 24.04
CA LEU A 321 2.57 -10.94 24.50
C LEU A 321 2.74 -10.37 25.91
N LEU A 322 3.57 -11.01 26.72
CA LEU A 322 4.10 -10.37 27.92
C LEU A 322 5.03 -9.21 27.51
N PRO A 323 5.15 -8.12 28.30
CA PRO A 323 6.06 -7.02 28.00
C PRO A 323 7.54 -7.44 27.86
N THR A 324 7.90 -8.58 28.45
CA THR A 324 9.24 -9.19 28.41
C THR A 324 9.48 -10.10 27.20
N GLN A 325 8.45 -10.37 26.39
CA GLN A 325 8.56 -11.24 25.22
C GLN A 325 8.89 -10.45 23.96
N ALA A 326 9.79 -11.01 23.15
CA ALA A 326 10.08 -10.48 21.83
C ALA A 326 8.87 -10.63 20.88
N PHE A 327 8.81 -9.78 19.85
CA PHE A 327 7.72 -9.82 18.86
C PHE A 327 7.58 -11.18 18.18
N SER A 328 8.71 -11.87 17.93
CA SER A 328 8.76 -13.18 17.27
C SER A 328 8.19 -14.32 18.12
N ALA A 329 7.99 -14.12 19.43
CA ALA A 329 7.42 -15.15 20.29
C ALA A 329 6.00 -15.53 19.85
N THR A 330 5.63 -16.80 20.00
CA THR A 330 4.30 -17.31 19.62
C THR A 330 3.17 -16.50 20.27
N GLY A 331 3.37 -16.09 21.53
CA GLY A 331 2.40 -15.33 22.31
C GLY A 331 1.15 -16.11 22.67
N PHE A 332 0.17 -15.41 23.24
CA PHE A 332 -1.13 -15.93 23.59
C PHE A 332 -2.12 -15.71 22.45
N ALA A 333 -2.80 -16.77 22.05
CA ALA A 333 -3.86 -16.71 21.05
C ALA A 333 -5.09 -15.97 21.61
N ILE A 334 -5.73 -15.20 20.75
CA ILE A 334 -6.98 -14.50 21.09
C ILE A 334 -8.14 -15.50 21.02
N SER A 335 -8.85 -15.66 22.13
CA SER A 335 -9.97 -16.60 22.27
C SER A 335 -11.34 -15.95 22.12
N TYR A 336 -11.40 -14.63 22.22
CA TYR A 336 -12.63 -13.85 22.10
C TYR A 336 -12.29 -12.50 21.45
N ASP A 337 -13.11 -12.09 20.48
CA ASP A 337 -13.04 -10.78 19.84
C ASP A 337 -14.48 -10.30 19.63
N ALA A 338 -14.87 -9.24 20.33
CA ALA A 338 -16.15 -8.58 20.15
C ALA A 338 -15.95 -7.14 19.68
N ARG A 339 -16.72 -6.75 18.67
CA ARG A 339 -16.73 -5.40 18.12
C ARG A 339 -17.81 -4.56 18.79
N GLY A 340 -17.48 -3.29 19.01
CA GLY A 340 -18.40 -2.26 19.46
C GLY A 340 -18.26 -1.00 18.61
N VAL A 341 -19.04 0.01 18.98
CA VAL A 341 -19.01 1.34 18.36
C VAL A 341 -18.96 2.40 19.45
N ASP A 342 -18.16 3.44 19.24
CA ASP A 342 -18.10 4.60 20.12
C ASP A 342 -18.02 5.89 19.29
N VAL A 343 -19.13 6.64 19.30
CA VAL A 343 -19.27 7.95 18.66
C VAL A 343 -19.36 9.09 19.70
N SER A 344 -19.10 8.80 20.98
CA SER A 344 -19.18 9.80 22.03
C SER A 344 -18.19 10.94 21.80
N GLY A 345 -18.58 12.16 22.14
CA GLY A 345 -17.75 13.35 21.97
C GLY A 345 -17.62 13.88 20.53
N GLU A 346 -18.19 13.21 19.53
CA GLU A 346 -18.24 13.75 18.17
C GLU A 346 -19.32 14.82 18.04
N SER A 347 -18.97 15.98 17.47
CA SER A 347 -19.96 17.04 17.17
C SER A 347 -20.89 16.67 16.02
N TRP A 348 -20.45 15.76 15.14
CA TRP A 348 -21.23 15.24 14.03
C TRP A 348 -20.91 13.77 13.79
N PRO A 349 -21.43 12.88 14.65
CA PRO A 349 -21.17 11.47 14.52
C PRO A 349 -21.82 10.93 13.24
N PRO A 350 -21.18 10.00 12.52
CA PRO A 350 -21.87 9.27 11.47
C PRO A 350 -23.01 8.45 12.07
N ASP A 351 -24.08 8.31 11.29
CA ASP A 351 -25.23 7.49 11.64
C ASP A 351 -24.83 6.00 11.58
N LEU A 352 -24.70 5.40 12.76
CA LEU A 352 -24.26 4.03 12.98
C LEU A 352 -25.26 3.34 13.92
N ALA A 353 -26.03 2.39 13.39
CA ALA A 353 -27.04 1.64 14.13
C ALA A 353 -26.47 0.35 14.75
N SER A 354 -25.37 -0.20 14.19
CA SER A 354 -24.79 -1.46 14.66
C SER A 354 -23.25 -1.48 14.66
N PRO A 355 -22.62 -2.33 15.49
CA PRO A 355 -21.17 -2.56 15.43
C PRO A 355 -20.70 -3.07 14.06
N LEU A 356 -21.56 -3.78 13.32
CA LEU A 356 -21.27 -4.28 11.99
C LEU A 356 -20.98 -3.12 11.01
N GLU A 357 -21.82 -2.09 11.03
CA GLU A 357 -21.65 -0.88 10.22
C GLU A 357 -20.38 -0.11 10.58
N ALA A 358 -20.00 -0.09 11.86
CA ALA A 358 -18.79 0.57 12.33
C ALA A 358 -17.50 -0.23 12.07
N THR A 359 -17.59 -1.50 11.67
CA THR A 359 -16.42 -2.37 11.57
C THR A 359 -15.41 -1.86 10.53
N TYR A 360 -14.13 -1.89 10.89
CA TYR A 360 -12.96 -1.35 10.18
C TYR A 360 -12.92 0.18 10.02
N SER A 361 -13.81 0.92 10.68
CA SER A 361 -13.79 2.39 10.72
C SER A 361 -12.97 2.95 11.89
N SER A 362 -12.91 4.28 12.00
CA SER A 362 -12.34 4.98 13.16
C SER A 362 -13.20 4.93 14.42
N TYR A 363 -14.48 4.55 14.31
CA TYR A 363 -15.44 4.53 15.42
C TYR A 363 -15.61 3.13 16.03
N GLN A 364 -14.90 2.13 15.50
CA GLN A 364 -14.91 0.78 16.05
C GLN A 364 -14.20 0.73 17.41
N THR A 365 -14.81 0.06 18.38
CA THR A 365 -14.14 -0.39 19.60
C THR A 365 -14.01 -1.90 19.59
N VAL A 366 -13.06 -2.44 20.37
CA VAL A 366 -12.78 -3.89 20.38
C VAL A 366 -12.56 -4.38 21.79
N VAL A 367 -13.18 -5.49 22.15
CA VAL A 367 -12.88 -6.22 23.38
C VAL A 367 -12.30 -7.57 23.01
N VAL A 368 -11.07 -7.84 23.45
CA VAL A 368 -10.42 -9.14 23.26
C VAL A 368 -10.18 -9.86 24.58
N ARG A 369 -10.19 -11.19 24.53
CA ARG A 369 -9.74 -12.05 25.62
C ARG A 369 -8.70 -13.06 25.14
N PHE A 370 -7.78 -13.40 26.03
CA PHE A 370 -6.74 -14.40 25.78
C PHE A 370 -6.39 -15.12 27.10
N ALA A 371 -5.86 -16.34 26.99
CA ALA A 371 -5.40 -17.12 28.13
C ALA A 371 -3.89 -16.96 28.32
N ASP A 372 -3.47 -16.45 29.46
CA ASP A 372 -2.06 -16.47 29.87
C ASP A 372 -1.74 -17.82 30.52
N THR A 373 -0.94 -18.61 29.81
CA THR A 373 -0.48 -19.96 30.23
C THR A 373 0.90 -19.95 30.88
N ILE A 374 1.52 -18.77 31.05
CA ILE A 374 2.89 -18.60 31.56
C ILE A 374 2.86 -18.05 32.98
N THR A 375 2.08 -17.00 33.22
CA THR A 375 2.03 -16.34 34.53
C THR A 375 1.08 -17.09 35.48
N ASP A 376 1.58 -17.54 36.63
CA ASP A 376 0.74 -18.18 37.64
C ASP A 376 -0.18 -17.16 38.32
N VAL A 377 -1.49 -17.29 38.09
CA VAL A 377 -2.53 -16.43 38.68
C VAL A 377 -3.24 -17.06 39.89
N THR A 378 -2.71 -18.14 40.46
CA THR A 378 -3.36 -18.86 41.58
C THR A 378 -3.64 -17.92 42.76
N SER A 379 -2.67 -17.09 43.14
CA SER A 379 -2.76 -16.09 44.22
C SER A 379 -3.41 -14.76 43.81
N VAL A 380 -3.66 -14.55 42.51
CA VAL A 380 -4.19 -13.29 41.97
C VAL A 380 -5.72 -13.31 42.00
N SER A 381 -6.35 -12.24 42.48
CA SER A 381 -7.81 -12.09 42.48
C SER A 381 -8.34 -11.67 41.10
N THR A 382 -9.54 -12.11 40.76
CA THR A 382 -10.27 -11.61 39.58
C THR A 382 -10.49 -10.10 39.70
N GLY A 383 -10.31 -9.37 38.60
CA GLY A 383 -10.31 -7.90 38.60
C GLY A 383 -8.92 -7.26 38.77
N ALA A 384 -7.88 -8.05 39.08
CA ALA A 384 -6.50 -7.56 39.05
C ALA A 384 -6.10 -7.13 37.63
N THR A 385 -5.17 -6.17 37.54
CA THR A 385 -4.68 -5.64 36.27
C THR A 385 -3.22 -6.03 36.04
N ALA A 386 -2.85 -6.25 34.78
CA ALA A 386 -1.47 -6.49 34.37
C ALA A 386 -1.22 -5.90 32.98
N SER A 387 0.04 -5.57 32.69
CA SER A 387 0.44 -5.02 31.39
C SER A 387 0.73 -6.13 30.39
N TYR A 388 0.22 -5.96 29.17
CA TYR A 388 0.46 -6.84 28.03
C TYR A 388 0.76 -6.01 26.79
N VAL A 389 1.36 -6.65 25.79
CA VAL A 389 1.58 -6.06 24.46
C VAL A 389 0.73 -6.81 23.45
N LEU A 390 -0.17 -6.11 22.76
CA LEU A 390 -0.99 -6.68 21.69
C LEU A 390 -0.32 -6.45 20.35
N VAL A 391 -0.34 -7.48 19.49
CA VAL A 391 0.05 -7.36 18.08
C VAL A 391 -1.21 -7.15 17.25
N LEU A 392 -1.31 -6.00 16.61
CA LEU A 392 -2.46 -5.55 15.84
C LEU A 392 -2.18 -5.67 14.35
N ARG A 393 -3.17 -6.11 13.57
CA ARG A 393 -3.18 -5.98 12.10
C ARG A 393 -4.16 -4.90 11.70
N ARG A 394 -3.71 -3.85 11.03
CA ARG A 394 -4.57 -2.71 10.67
C ARG A 394 -4.21 -2.08 9.33
N MET A 395 -5.11 -1.25 8.82
CA MET A 395 -4.82 -0.29 7.77
C MET A 395 -4.56 1.08 8.39
N PRO A 396 -3.40 1.72 8.13
CA PRO A 396 -3.12 3.06 8.62
C PRO A 396 -4.00 4.13 7.93
N LYS A 397 -3.93 5.38 8.41
CA LYS A 397 -4.52 6.59 7.81
C LYS A 397 -6.04 6.70 7.85
N ILE A 398 -6.76 5.67 8.30
CA ILE A 398 -8.23 5.67 8.40
C ILE A 398 -8.75 6.78 9.32
N LYS A 399 -8.17 6.91 10.52
CA LYS A 399 -8.56 7.95 11.49
C LYS A 399 -8.27 9.35 10.96
N GLU A 400 -7.10 9.54 10.36
CA GLU A 400 -6.68 10.84 9.80
C GLU A 400 -7.59 11.27 8.65
N LEU A 401 -7.94 10.33 7.76
CA LEU A 401 -8.87 10.59 6.66
C LEU A 401 -10.29 10.88 7.17
N GLN A 402 -10.79 10.13 8.17
CA GLN A 402 -12.08 10.44 8.78
C GLN A 402 -12.07 11.85 9.37
N ALA A 403 -11.07 12.21 10.16
CA ALA A 403 -10.96 13.53 10.76
C ALA A 403 -10.92 14.65 9.70
N TRP A 404 -10.27 14.40 8.56
CA TRP A 404 -10.21 15.34 7.45
C TRP A 404 -11.57 15.59 6.80
N PHE A 405 -12.37 14.54 6.59
CA PHE A 405 -13.74 14.67 6.06
C PHE A 405 -14.75 15.19 7.09
N SER A 406 -14.52 14.97 8.38
CA SER A 406 -15.37 15.49 9.45
C SER A 406 -15.17 16.99 9.73
N ALA A 407 -14.12 17.61 9.18
CA ALA A 407 -13.85 19.04 9.36
C ALA A 407 -14.96 19.91 8.75
N ALA A 408 -15.43 20.92 9.50
CA ALA A 408 -16.60 21.73 9.13
C ALA A 408 -16.51 22.40 7.74
N GLU A 409 -15.29 22.74 7.30
CA GLU A 409 -15.03 23.36 5.98
C GLU A 409 -15.20 22.40 4.80
N ARG A 410 -15.14 21.09 5.03
CA ARG A 410 -15.06 20.05 3.98
C ARG A 410 -16.17 19.02 4.08
N ARG A 411 -16.79 18.92 5.25
CA ARG A 411 -17.86 17.98 5.51
C ARG A 411 -18.98 18.18 4.49
N PRO A 412 -19.43 17.12 3.81
CA PRO A 412 -20.60 17.22 2.95
C PRO A 412 -21.80 17.70 3.76
N LEU A 413 -22.54 18.67 3.21
CA LEU A 413 -23.71 19.23 3.89
C LEU A 413 -24.94 18.31 3.81
N ALA A 414 -25.01 17.49 2.76
CA ALA A 414 -26.18 16.64 2.45
C ALA A 414 -25.86 15.14 2.50
N SER A 415 -24.64 14.75 2.87
CA SER A 415 -24.26 13.35 2.98
C SER A 415 -23.42 13.06 4.22
N ASP A 416 -23.60 11.85 4.73
CA ASP A 416 -22.88 11.29 5.85
C ASP A 416 -21.82 10.31 5.34
N LEU A 417 -20.54 10.63 5.59
CA LEU A 417 -19.38 9.87 5.13
C LEU A 417 -18.72 9.09 6.26
N LEU A 418 -18.57 7.78 6.05
CA LEU A 418 -17.81 6.91 6.94
C LEU A 418 -16.62 6.32 6.20
N ILE A 419 -15.42 6.48 6.77
CA ILE A 419 -14.19 5.94 6.24
C ILE A 419 -13.91 4.59 6.90
N LYS A 420 -13.64 3.58 6.08
CA LYS A 420 -13.43 2.18 6.49
C LYS A 420 -12.16 1.62 5.84
N SER A 421 -11.56 0.66 6.51
CA SER A 421 -10.58 -0.20 5.85
C SER A 421 -11.31 -1.25 4.99
N PRO A 422 -10.74 -1.67 3.86
CA PRO A 422 -11.31 -2.70 3.00
C PRO A 422 -11.43 -4.02 3.75
N VAL A 423 -12.45 -4.83 3.43
CA VAL A 423 -12.63 -6.16 3.99
C VAL A 423 -11.45 -7.05 3.56
N PRO A 424 -10.65 -7.58 4.51
CA PRO A 424 -9.39 -8.21 4.18
C PRO A 424 -9.55 -9.69 3.80
N VAL A 425 -8.87 -10.10 2.73
CA VAL A 425 -8.51 -11.50 2.47
C VAL A 425 -7.00 -11.65 2.65
N PHE A 426 -6.61 -12.29 3.75
CA PHE A 426 -5.20 -12.62 4.01
C PHE A 426 -4.81 -13.80 3.15
N SER A 427 -4.01 -13.57 2.10
CA SER A 427 -3.71 -14.54 1.06
C SER A 427 -2.28 -15.06 1.18
N ALA A 428 -2.08 -16.32 0.84
CA ALA A 428 -0.77 -16.95 0.71
C ALA A 428 -0.71 -17.72 -0.62
N VAL A 429 0.46 -17.72 -1.24
CA VAL A 429 0.66 -18.21 -2.61
C VAL A 429 1.87 -19.13 -2.65
N SER A 430 1.70 -20.28 -3.30
CA SER A 430 2.78 -21.21 -3.64
C SER A 430 2.75 -21.55 -5.13
N PHE A 431 3.91 -21.64 -5.78
CA PHE A 431 4.01 -22.01 -7.20
C PHE A 431 5.39 -22.58 -7.54
N ASP A 432 5.50 -23.22 -8.70
CA ASP A 432 6.77 -23.66 -9.27
C ASP A 432 7.24 -22.65 -10.33
N LEU A 433 8.48 -22.19 -10.19
CA LEU A 433 9.14 -21.33 -11.17
C LEU A 433 10.04 -22.20 -12.05
N VAL A 434 9.57 -22.48 -13.27
CA VAL A 434 10.22 -23.34 -14.24
C VAL A 434 11.12 -22.51 -15.14
N LEU A 435 12.42 -22.80 -15.12
CA LEU A 435 13.44 -22.07 -15.87
C LEU A 435 14.23 -23.00 -16.78
N PRO A 436 14.66 -22.53 -17.97
CA PRO A 436 15.68 -23.22 -18.75
C PRO A 436 16.95 -23.46 -17.92
N VAL A 437 17.65 -24.56 -18.16
CA VAL A 437 18.94 -24.86 -17.50
C VAL A 437 19.95 -23.70 -17.62
N SER A 438 19.95 -22.99 -18.75
CA SER A 438 20.86 -21.87 -19.03
C SER A 438 20.47 -20.53 -18.41
N ALA A 439 19.26 -20.39 -17.86
CA ALA A 439 18.78 -19.11 -17.34
C ALA A 439 19.46 -18.75 -15.99
N PRO A 440 19.75 -17.48 -15.72
CA PRO A 440 20.25 -17.08 -14.40
C PRO A 440 19.21 -17.39 -13.31
N THR A 441 19.68 -17.79 -12.13
CA THR A 441 18.79 -17.93 -10.96
C THR A 441 18.29 -16.55 -10.55
N PRO A 442 16.96 -16.30 -10.52
CA PRO A 442 16.43 -15.01 -10.12
C PRO A 442 16.60 -14.77 -8.62
N ASP A 443 16.69 -13.50 -8.21
CA ASP A 443 16.68 -13.14 -6.80
C ASP A 443 15.31 -13.49 -6.18
N ALA A 444 15.32 -14.38 -5.18
CA ALA A 444 14.14 -14.83 -4.49
C ALA A 444 13.38 -13.69 -3.80
N SER A 445 14.07 -12.70 -3.25
CA SER A 445 13.43 -11.54 -2.64
C SER A 445 12.73 -10.69 -3.68
N ALA A 446 13.37 -10.47 -4.84
CA ALA A 446 12.78 -9.73 -5.95
C ALA A 446 11.53 -10.41 -6.52
N VAL A 447 11.55 -11.73 -6.75
CA VAL A 447 10.38 -12.49 -7.23
C VAL A 447 9.21 -12.38 -6.25
N LYS A 448 9.46 -12.59 -4.95
CA LYS A 448 8.40 -12.50 -3.93
C LYS A 448 7.82 -11.09 -3.83
N ALA A 449 8.66 -10.06 -3.87
CA ALA A 449 8.23 -8.67 -3.86
C ALA A 449 7.40 -8.32 -5.10
N ALA A 450 7.81 -8.77 -6.29
CA ALA A 450 7.07 -8.50 -7.53
C ALA A 450 5.69 -9.18 -7.56
N VAL A 451 5.58 -10.41 -7.06
CA VAL A 451 4.29 -11.10 -6.90
C VAL A 451 3.39 -10.35 -5.91
N ALA A 452 3.92 -9.95 -4.74
CA ALA A 452 3.17 -9.17 -3.76
C ALA A 452 2.71 -7.81 -4.32
N SER A 453 3.57 -7.12 -5.07
CA SER A 453 3.26 -5.84 -5.72
C SER A 453 2.20 -6.00 -6.81
N ALA A 454 2.24 -7.07 -7.62
CA ALA A 454 1.22 -7.37 -8.61
C ALA A 454 -0.18 -7.55 -7.98
N VAL A 455 -0.27 -8.29 -6.87
CA VAL A 455 -1.53 -8.45 -6.12
C VAL A 455 -1.97 -7.13 -5.47
N ALA A 456 -1.03 -6.31 -5.02
CA ALA A 456 -1.34 -4.98 -4.51
C ALA A 456 -1.93 -4.04 -5.57
N GLY A 457 -1.48 -4.17 -6.83
CA GLY A 457 -1.95 -3.39 -7.96
C GLY A 457 -3.40 -3.66 -8.40
N GLN A 458 -3.96 -4.84 -8.12
CA GLN A 458 -5.28 -5.26 -8.63
C GLN A 458 -6.47 -4.39 -8.15
N GLY A 459 -6.37 -3.78 -6.97
CA GLY A 459 -7.47 -3.00 -6.39
C GLY A 459 -8.59 -3.85 -5.77
N PHE A 460 -9.80 -3.29 -5.75
CA PHE A 460 -10.99 -3.93 -5.18
C PHE A 460 -11.52 -5.01 -6.15
N SER A 461 -11.65 -6.23 -5.65
CA SER A 461 -12.13 -7.34 -6.48
C SER A 461 -12.68 -8.48 -5.64
N ALA A 462 -13.62 -9.22 -6.21
CA ALA A 462 -14.12 -10.47 -5.64
C ALA A 462 -13.22 -11.68 -5.96
N ARG A 463 -12.19 -11.52 -6.80
CA ARG A 463 -11.37 -12.64 -7.29
C ARG A 463 -9.89 -12.29 -7.41
N LEU A 464 -9.00 -13.16 -6.95
CA LEU A 464 -7.57 -13.13 -7.24
C LEU A 464 -7.22 -14.29 -8.20
N SER A 465 -6.63 -13.99 -9.36
CA SER A 465 -6.28 -15.02 -10.36
C SER A 465 -4.83 -15.49 -10.27
N ALA A 466 -4.58 -16.76 -10.60
CA ALA A 466 -3.23 -17.30 -10.74
C ALA A 466 -2.45 -16.63 -11.88
N SER A 467 -3.13 -16.11 -12.90
CA SER A 467 -2.50 -15.37 -13.99
C SER A 467 -1.80 -14.09 -13.51
N LEU A 468 -2.37 -13.40 -12.51
CA LEU A 468 -1.78 -12.19 -11.95
C LEU A 468 -0.51 -12.52 -11.13
N VAL A 469 -0.53 -13.64 -10.41
CA VAL A 469 0.65 -14.18 -9.72
C VAL A 469 1.74 -14.51 -10.74
N ALA A 470 1.38 -15.21 -11.81
CA ALA A 470 2.32 -15.56 -12.87
C ALA A 470 2.91 -14.34 -13.58
N SER A 471 2.12 -13.29 -13.83
CA SER A 471 2.62 -12.05 -14.41
C SER A 471 3.60 -11.33 -13.48
N GLY A 472 3.32 -11.31 -12.17
CA GLY A 472 4.25 -10.73 -11.17
C GLY A 472 5.59 -11.46 -11.13
N ALA A 473 5.59 -12.80 -11.17
CA ALA A 473 6.83 -13.58 -11.21
C ALA A 473 7.61 -13.38 -12.53
N ARG A 474 6.91 -13.34 -13.67
CA ARG A 474 7.51 -13.12 -14.99
C ARG A 474 8.09 -11.71 -15.18
N ALA A 475 7.61 -10.72 -14.43
CA ALA A 475 8.20 -9.37 -14.45
C ALA A 475 9.67 -9.38 -14.02
N VAL A 476 10.05 -10.29 -13.11
CA VAL A 476 11.45 -10.45 -12.64
C VAL A 476 12.20 -11.48 -13.48
N SER A 477 11.51 -12.53 -13.92
CA SER A 477 12.11 -13.58 -14.75
C SER A 477 11.27 -13.83 -16.01
N PRO A 478 11.49 -13.05 -17.09
CA PRO A 478 10.66 -13.10 -18.30
C PRO A 478 10.66 -14.46 -19.00
N LEU A 479 11.76 -15.21 -18.87
CA LEU A 479 11.94 -16.55 -19.46
C LEU A 479 11.32 -17.67 -18.61
N ALA A 480 10.76 -17.35 -17.44
CA ALA A 480 10.20 -18.35 -16.55
C ALA A 480 8.76 -18.74 -16.92
N ALA A 481 8.49 -20.04 -16.91
CA ALA A 481 7.13 -20.55 -16.80
C ALA A 481 6.74 -20.66 -15.32
N VAL A 482 5.45 -20.51 -15.04
CA VAL A 482 4.88 -20.56 -13.69
C VAL A 482 3.83 -21.65 -13.68
N ASP A 483 4.11 -22.72 -12.94
CA ASP A 483 3.29 -23.92 -12.88
C ASP A 483 2.86 -24.21 -11.42
N ASN A 484 1.94 -25.17 -11.25
CA ASN A 484 1.48 -25.65 -9.94
C ASN A 484 1.09 -24.54 -8.95
N VAL A 485 0.41 -23.50 -9.45
CA VAL A 485 -0.04 -22.41 -8.60
C VAL A 485 -1.10 -22.93 -7.63
N ALA A 486 -0.82 -22.81 -6.34
CA ALA A 486 -1.75 -23.04 -5.25
C ALA A 486 -1.95 -21.73 -4.49
N LEU A 487 -3.19 -21.27 -4.49
CA LEU A 487 -3.63 -20.08 -3.78
C LEU A 487 -4.42 -20.51 -2.54
N SER A 488 -4.15 -19.85 -1.43
CA SER A 488 -4.92 -19.98 -0.19
C SER A 488 -5.20 -18.61 0.39
N GLY A 489 -6.28 -18.48 1.14
CA GLY A 489 -6.55 -17.25 1.86
C GLY A 489 -7.58 -17.40 2.96
N ARG A 490 -7.66 -16.38 3.81
CA ARG A 490 -8.66 -16.27 4.86
C ARG A 490 -9.36 -14.92 4.73
N LEU A 491 -10.63 -14.95 4.36
CA LEU A 491 -11.51 -13.80 4.42
C LEU A 491 -11.94 -13.57 5.87
N ARG A 492 -11.71 -12.37 6.40
CA ARG A 492 -12.27 -11.96 7.69
C ARG A 492 -13.45 -11.03 7.45
N LYS A 493 -14.66 -11.56 7.60
CA LYS A 493 -15.90 -10.80 7.41
C LYS A 493 -16.07 -9.73 8.51
N PRO A 494 -16.79 -8.64 8.23
CA PRO A 494 -17.13 -7.61 9.21
C PRO A 494 -17.86 -8.13 10.46
N ASP A 495 -18.61 -9.22 10.37
CA ASP A 495 -19.24 -9.88 11.53
C ASP A 495 -18.23 -10.59 12.46
N GLY A 496 -16.94 -10.63 12.08
CA GLY A 496 -15.86 -11.27 12.81
C GLY A 496 -15.62 -12.73 12.42
N THR A 497 -16.47 -13.33 11.57
CA THR A 497 -16.31 -14.70 11.09
C THR A 497 -15.15 -14.81 10.09
N ASN A 498 -14.50 -15.97 10.07
CA ASN A 498 -13.41 -16.27 9.14
C ASN A 498 -13.88 -17.33 8.15
N VAL A 499 -13.67 -17.07 6.85
CA VAL A 499 -13.92 -18.03 5.77
C VAL A 499 -12.60 -18.37 5.11
N SER A 500 -12.22 -19.64 5.16
CA SER A 500 -11.04 -20.15 4.44
C SER A 500 -11.35 -20.32 2.97
N LEU A 501 -10.43 -19.89 2.13
CA LEU A 501 -10.49 -19.95 0.67
C LEU A 501 -9.28 -20.71 0.15
N SER A 502 -9.47 -21.51 -0.87
CA SER A 502 -8.39 -22.23 -1.56
C SER A 502 -8.75 -22.43 -3.02
N GLY A 503 -7.75 -22.36 -3.91
CA GLY A 503 -7.95 -22.61 -5.33
C GLY A 503 -6.64 -22.65 -6.08
N SER A 504 -6.62 -23.34 -7.22
CA SER A 504 -5.44 -23.41 -8.09
C SER A 504 -5.46 -22.38 -9.22
N GLN A 505 -6.65 -22.03 -9.72
CA GLN A 505 -6.81 -21.02 -10.78
C GLN A 505 -7.16 -19.64 -10.25
N SER A 506 -7.93 -19.58 -9.16
CA SER A 506 -8.28 -18.32 -8.51
C SER A 506 -8.82 -18.53 -7.10
N LEU A 507 -8.61 -17.54 -6.24
CA LEU A 507 -9.38 -17.35 -5.02
C LEU A 507 -10.58 -16.47 -5.35
N ALA A 508 -11.79 -16.94 -5.08
CA ALA A 508 -13.01 -16.16 -5.26
C ALA A 508 -13.77 -16.09 -3.95
N ILE A 509 -14.32 -14.93 -3.65
CA ILE A 509 -15.26 -14.76 -2.55
C ILE A 509 -16.69 -14.91 -3.04
N THR A 510 -17.54 -15.51 -2.20
CA THR A 510 -18.99 -15.45 -2.40
C THR A 510 -19.50 -14.12 -1.85
N PRO A 511 -20.14 -13.26 -2.65
CA PRO A 511 -20.69 -12.00 -2.16
C PRO A 511 -21.68 -12.22 -1.03
N ASP A 512 -21.54 -11.44 0.04
CA ASP A 512 -22.38 -11.45 1.23
C ASP A 512 -22.67 -10.01 1.63
N ALA A 513 -23.69 -9.45 0.99
CA ALA A 513 -24.10 -8.06 1.14
C ALA A 513 -24.55 -7.72 2.57
N ALA A 514 -25.16 -8.68 3.27
CA ALA A 514 -25.56 -8.53 4.68
C ALA A 514 -24.35 -8.30 5.60
N ASN A 515 -23.18 -8.79 5.20
CA ASN A 515 -21.90 -8.58 5.90
C ASN A 515 -20.97 -7.65 5.11
N MET A 516 -21.51 -6.72 4.31
CA MET A 516 -20.74 -5.70 3.57
C MET A 516 -19.59 -6.27 2.74
N THR A 517 -19.68 -7.54 2.31
CA THR A 517 -18.62 -8.27 1.62
C THR A 517 -19.01 -8.38 0.14
N THR A 518 -18.50 -7.48 -0.69
CA THR A 518 -18.75 -7.46 -2.14
C THR A 518 -17.46 -7.18 -2.91
N ALA A 519 -17.51 -7.23 -4.24
CA ALA A 519 -16.36 -6.92 -5.09
C ALA A 519 -15.82 -5.51 -4.84
N ASP A 520 -16.67 -4.56 -4.42
CA ASP A 520 -16.31 -3.15 -4.21
C ASP A 520 -15.73 -2.87 -2.82
N THR A 521 -15.81 -3.81 -1.88
CA THR A 521 -15.36 -3.62 -0.49
C THR A 521 -14.18 -4.51 -0.13
N VAL A 522 -13.93 -5.57 -0.90
CA VAL A 522 -12.97 -6.64 -0.58
C VAL A 522 -11.65 -6.44 -1.30
N ILE A 523 -10.56 -6.72 -0.59
CA ILE A 523 -9.19 -6.67 -1.11
C ILE A 523 -8.38 -7.88 -0.67
N PHE A 524 -7.54 -8.36 -1.58
CA PHE A 524 -6.53 -9.40 -1.31
C PHE A 524 -5.23 -8.77 -0.83
N PHE A 525 -4.80 -9.19 0.36
CA PHE A 525 -3.49 -8.87 0.93
C PHE A 525 -2.55 -10.05 0.73
N LEU A 526 -1.38 -9.78 0.17
CA LEU A 526 -0.30 -10.74 0.04
C LEU A 526 0.99 -10.08 0.52
N VAL A 527 1.60 -10.63 1.56
CA VAL A 527 2.90 -10.19 2.07
C VAL A 527 3.97 -11.08 1.45
N SER A 528 5.16 -10.54 1.15
CA SER A 528 6.26 -11.30 0.55
C SER A 528 6.66 -12.55 1.35
N ALA A 529 6.45 -12.53 2.67
CA ALA A 529 6.69 -13.69 3.54
C ALA A 529 5.73 -14.87 3.27
N ASP A 530 4.52 -14.59 2.79
CA ASP A 530 3.47 -15.57 2.47
C ASP A 530 3.55 -16.04 1.00
N VAL A 531 4.60 -15.64 0.27
CA VAL A 531 4.92 -16.13 -1.07
C VAL A 531 6.02 -17.19 -0.96
N THR A 532 5.69 -18.40 -1.38
CA THR A 532 6.63 -19.52 -1.46
C THR A 532 6.76 -19.96 -2.92
N TYR A 533 7.96 -20.30 -3.37
CA TYR A 533 8.11 -20.89 -4.69
C TYR A 533 9.23 -21.93 -4.71
N THR A 534 9.09 -22.91 -5.59
CA THR A 534 10.12 -23.92 -5.86
C THR A 534 10.77 -23.63 -7.20
N LEU A 535 12.10 -23.72 -7.28
CA LEU A 535 12.82 -23.58 -8.54
C LEU A 535 12.90 -24.92 -9.24
N VAL A 536 12.43 -25.00 -10.49
CA VAL A 536 12.52 -26.19 -11.33
C VAL A 536 13.35 -25.85 -12.58
N ARG A 537 14.35 -26.68 -12.87
CA ARG A 537 15.21 -26.52 -14.06
C ARG A 537 14.78 -27.55 -15.11
N VAL A 538 14.51 -27.09 -16.32
CA VAL A 538 14.09 -27.92 -17.46
C VAL A 538 14.98 -27.69 -18.67
#